data_AF-A0A937WHL8-F1
#
_entry.id   AF-A0A937WHL8-F1
#
_cell.length_a   1.000
_cell.length_b   1.000
_cell.length_c   1.000
_cell.angle_alpha   90.00
_cell.angle_beta   90.00
_cell.angle_gamma   90.00
#
_symmetry.space_group_name_H-M   'P 1'
#
loop_
_entity.id
_entity.type
_entity.pdbx_description
1 polymer ?
#
loop_
_entity_poly.entity_id
_entity_poly.type
_entity_poly.pdbx_seq_one_letter_code
_entity_poly.pdbx_strand_id
1 'polypeptide(L)'
;MQDITGEIKRNGKGVKMAISNQIRNIIASNDALAREFGEGFDSVNSTLEWGFERVADEISALRAEFSYGMGLVLEQLRIQQRTLDGILDQLDAIHETLKHPLLTQARELSKRGMERLQRGLLPEALKDLLESAVKNETDFLVQLQIGKLYLYGQNPTDNVINLPSAEKHLRLAARYANSEIQHLPDAAKFCGEAFLHAAISCYAQANEKWLAKNVD
;
A
#
# COMPACT_ATOMS: atom_id res chain seq x y z
N MET A 1 80.33 20.43 -49.95
CA MET A 1 79.46 19.79 -48.93
C MET A 1 78.76 20.89 -48.13
N GLN A 2 77.85 21.61 -48.79
CA GLN A 2 77.04 22.65 -48.16
C GLN A 2 75.83 22.01 -47.45
N ASP A 3 75.55 22.50 -46.24
CA ASP A 3 74.23 22.66 -45.61
C ASP A 3 73.33 21.46 -45.28
N ILE A 4 73.84 20.23 -45.33
CA ILE A 4 73.04 19.04 -44.95
C ILE A 4 72.66 19.05 -43.45
N THR A 5 73.55 19.53 -42.58
CA THR A 5 73.33 19.58 -41.13
C THR A 5 72.32 20.66 -40.70
N GLY A 6 72.21 21.75 -41.47
CA GLY A 6 71.24 22.81 -41.23
C GLY A 6 69.81 22.38 -41.57
N GLU A 7 69.63 21.71 -42.70
CA GLU A 7 68.35 21.13 -43.13
C GLU A 7 67.86 20.03 -42.20
N ILE A 8 68.74 19.11 -41.75
CA ILE A 8 68.39 18.07 -40.78
C ILE A 8 67.88 18.67 -39.47
N LYS A 9 68.51 19.75 -38.98
CA LYS A 9 68.05 20.45 -37.76
C LYS A 9 66.70 21.14 -37.94
N ARG A 10 66.44 21.76 -39.10
CA ARG A 10 65.13 22.36 -39.40
C ARG A 10 64.03 21.30 -39.54
N ASN A 11 64.29 20.21 -40.26
CA ASN A 11 63.36 19.10 -40.38
C ASN A 11 63.09 18.45 -39.02
N GLY A 12 64.11 18.25 -38.19
CA GLY A 12 63.95 17.73 -36.82
C GLY A 12 63.05 18.61 -35.94
N LYS A 13 63.18 19.95 -36.03
CA LYS A 13 62.26 20.87 -35.33
C LYS A 13 60.83 20.81 -35.88
N GLY A 14 60.67 20.77 -37.20
CA GLY A 14 59.35 20.65 -37.85
C GLY A 14 58.62 19.38 -37.45
N VAL A 15 59.30 18.24 -37.48
CA VAL A 15 58.77 16.94 -37.06
C VAL A 15 58.39 16.95 -35.58
N LYS A 16 59.24 17.49 -34.71
CA LYS A 16 58.96 17.56 -33.27
C LYS A 16 57.75 18.43 -32.93
N MET A 17 57.55 19.50 -33.70
CA MET A 17 56.40 20.41 -33.55
C MET A 17 55.11 19.75 -34.07
N ALA A 18 55.18 19.03 -35.19
CA ALA A 18 54.06 18.25 -35.72
C ALA A 18 53.61 17.16 -34.73
N ILE A 19 54.57 16.41 -34.17
CA ILE A 19 54.28 15.39 -33.15
C ILE A 19 53.66 16.02 -31.90
N SER A 20 54.18 17.15 -31.41
CA SER A 20 53.61 17.84 -30.24
C SER A 20 52.19 18.36 -30.48
N ASN A 21 51.87 18.80 -31.70
CA ASN A 21 50.52 19.20 -32.06
C ASN A 21 49.58 18.00 -32.13
N GLN A 22 50.06 16.89 -32.70
CA GLN A 22 49.30 15.65 -32.81
C GLN A 22 48.99 15.05 -31.42
N ILE A 23 49.96 15.04 -30.50
CA ILE A 23 49.76 14.60 -29.11
C ILE A 23 48.73 15.47 -28.40
N ARG A 24 48.80 16.80 -28.55
CA ARG A 24 47.81 17.71 -27.96
C ARG A 24 46.39 17.46 -28.49
N ASN A 25 46.26 17.20 -29.78
CA ASN A 25 44.96 16.88 -30.38
C ASN A 25 44.42 15.53 -29.89
N ILE A 26 45.28 14.53 -29.69
CA ILE A 26 44.89 13.23 -29.12
C ILE A 26 44.42 13.39 -27.68
N ILE A 27 45.13 14.18 -26.85
CA ILE A 27 44.73 14.43 -25.46
C ILE A 27 43.38 15.15 -25.43
N ALA A 28 43.22 16.22 -26.22
CA ALA A 28 41.95 16.95 -26.31
C ALA A 28 40.80 16.06 -26.81
N SER A 29 41.07 15.17 -27.78
CA SER A 29 40.09 14.21 -28.29
C SER A 29 39.71 13.18 -27.23
N ASN A 30 40.65 12.67 -26.44
CA ASN A 30 40.37 11.72 -25.36
C ASN A 30 39.60 12.37 -24.21
N ASP A 31 39.93 13.61 -23.84
CA ASP A 31 39.18 14.36 -22.81
C ASP A 31 37.74 14.64 -23.24
N ALA A 32 37.53 14.96 -24.52
CA ALA A 32 36.19 15.14 -25.07
C ALA A 32 35.41 13.82 -25.07
N LEU A 33 36.04 12.72 -25.48
CA LEU A 33 35.44 11.39 -25.46
C LEU A 33 35.04 10.96 -24.04
N ALA A 34 35.93 11.17 -23.06
CA ALA A 34 35.66 10.81 -21.67
C ALA A 34 34.48 11.59 -21.08
N ARG A 35 34.31 12.87 -21.45
CA ARG A 35 33.14 13.67 -21.05
C ARG A 35 31.86 13.16 -21.70
N GLU A 36 31.87 12.91 -23.00
CA GLU A 36 30.70 12.43 -23.73
C GLU A 36 30.25 11.05 -23.22
N PHE A 37 31.20 10.16 -22.91
CA PHE A 37 30.90 8.89 -22.25
C PHE A 37 30.37 9.08 -20.83
N GLY A 38 30.95 9.99 -20.03
CA GLY A 38 30.48 10.29 -18.68
C GLY A 38 29.03 10.79 -18.66
N GLU A 39 28.72 11.78 -19.49
CA GLU A 39 27.36 12.33 -19.64
C GLU A 39 26.37 11.27 -20.16
N GLY A 40 26.81 10.41 -21.07
CA GLY A 40 26.02 9.27 -21.55
C GLY A 40 25.70 8.26 -20.45
N PHE A 41 26.69 7.91 -19.62
CA PHE A 41 26.48 7.01 -18.47
C PHE A 41 25.57 7.61 -17.41
N ASP A 42 25.74 8.90 -17.09
CA ASP A 42 24.90 9.60 -16.12
C ASP A 42 23.45 9.63 -16.59
N SER A 43 23.21 9.97 -17.86
CA SER A 43 21.87 9.98 -18.47
C SER A 43 21.19 8.59 -18.45
N VAL A 44 21.94 7.54 -18.77
CA VAL A 44 21.45 6.15 -18.70
C VAL A 44 21.13 5.77 -17.26
N ASN A 45 21.98 6.12 -16.30
CA ASN A 45 21.78 5.79 -14.90
C ASN A 45 20.53 6.49 -14.34
N SER A 46 20.35 7.78 -14.63
CA SER A 46 19.15 8.52 -14.23
C SER A 46 17.87 7.94 -14.86
N THR A 47 17.94 7.54 -16.13
CA THR A 47 16.79 6.92 -16.83
C THR A 47 16.43 5.57 -16.21
N LEU A 48 17.43 4.78 -15.82
CA LEU A 48 17.22 3.50 -15.16
C LEU A 48 16.65 3.67 -13.76
N GLU A 49 17.18 4.59 -12.94
CA GLU A 49 16.64 4.90 -11.61
C GLU A 49 15.15 5.28 -11.70
N TRP A 50 14.82 6.21 -12.60
CA TRP A 50 13.44 6.66 -12.80
C TRP A 50 12.51 5.54 -13.29
N GLY A 51 13.01 4.68 -14.19
CA GLY A 51 12.29 3.50 -14.66
C GLY A 51 12.03 2.49 -13.55
N PHE A 52 13.01 2.23 -12.69
CA PHE A 52 12.86 1.30 -11.57
C PHE A 52 11.95 1.83 -10.46
N GLU A 53 12.01 3.12 -10.14
CA GLU A 53 11.08 3.76 -9.22
C GLU A 53 9.63 3.60 -9.69
N ARG A 54 9.38 3.90 -10.97
CA ARG A 54 8.04 3.77 -11.55
C ARG A 54 7.53 2.32 -11.54
N VAL A 55 8.41 1.35 -11.82
CA VAL A 55 8.06 -0.08 -11.73
C VAL A 55 7.74 -0.49 -10.29
N ALA A 56 8.48 0.03 -9.30
CA ALA A 56 8.21 -0.25 -7.89
C ALA A 56 6.85 0.32 -7.42
N ASP A 57 6.50 1.52 -7.90
CA ASP A 57 5.20 2.15 -7.65
C ASP A 57 4.06 1.36 -8.28
N GLU A 58 4.18 0.97 -9.55
CA GLU A 58 3.16 0.18 -10.25
C GLU A 58 2.98 -1.21 -9.61
N ILE A 59 4.07 -1.86 -9.16
CA ILE A 59 3.99 -3.13 -8.41
C ILE A 59 3.31 -2.93 -7.05
N SER A 60 3.57 -1.83 -6.37
CA SER A 60 2.94 -1.52 -5.08
C SER A 60 1.44 -1.25 -5.23
N ALA A 61 1.05 -0.52 -6.28
CA ALA A 61 -0.34 -0.28 -6.64
C ALA A 61 -1.05 -1.60 -6.98
N LEU A 62 -0.43 -2.46 -7.79
CA LEU A 62 -0.95 -3.78 -8.12
C LEU A 62 -1.14 -4.66 -6.87
N ARG A 63 -0.19 -4.62 -5.91
CA ARG A 63 -0.31 -5.35 -4.65
C ARG A 63 -1.49 -4.87 -3.82
N ALA A 64 -1.73 -3.56 -3.78
CA ALA A 64 -2.84 -2.96 -3.06
C ALA A 64 -4.19 -3.34 -3.71
N GLU A 65 -4.28 -3.23 -5.03
CA GLU A 65 -5.47 -3.59 -5.80
C GLU A 65 -5.77 -5.10 -5.70
N PHE A 66 -4.75 -5.95 -5.76
CA PHE A 66 -4.90 -7.39 -5.57
C PHE A 66 -5.37 -7.73 -4.14
N SER A 67 -4.82 -7.07 -3.12
CA SER A 67 -5.19 -7.28 -1.71
C SER A 67 -6.62 -6.84 -1.43
N TYR A 68 -7.04 -5.70 -2.01
CA TYR A 68 -8.41 -5.20 -1.92
C TYR A 68 -9.39 -6.10 -2.68
N GLY A 69 -9.09 -6.42 -3.95
CA GLY A 69 -9.89 -7.30 -4.80
C GLY A 69 -10.08 -8.69 -4.18
N MET A 70 -9.00 -9.29 -3.66
CA MET A 70 -9.08 -10.55 -2.93
C MET A 70 -9.85 -10.42 -1.61
N GLY A 71 -9.72 -9.30 -0.90
CA GLY A 71 -10.50 -9.01 0.30
C GLY A 71 -12.00 -8.94 0.04
N LEU A 72 -12.40 -8.27 -1.04
CA LEU A 72 -13.79 -8.21 -1.50
C LEU A 72 -14.30 -9.57 -1.96
N VAL A 73 -13.50 -10.33 -2.72
CA VAL A 73 -13.88 -11.68 -3.18
C VAL A 73 -14.04 -12.63 -1.99
N LEU A 74 -13.13 -12.58 -1.01
CA LEU A 74 -13.24 -13.37 0.23
C LEU A 74 -14.47 -12.99 1.05
N GLU A 75 -14.81 -11.70 1.13
CA GLU A 75 -16.01 -11.22 1.82
C GLU A 75 -17.28 -11.67 1.10
N GLN A 76 -17.32 -11.52 -0.23
CA GLN A 76 -18.44 -11.98 -1.07
C GLN A 76 -18.65 -13.49 -0.94
N LEU A 77 -17.56 -14.27 -0.91
CA LEU A 77 -17.60 -15.72 -0.70
C LEU A 77 -18.08 -16.08 0.71
N ARG A 78 -17.66 -15.34 1.76
CA ARG A 78 -18.15 -15.54 3.14
C ARG A 78 -19.63 -15.23 3.30
N ILE A 79 -20.11 -14.17 2.66
CA ILE A 79 -21.52 -13.80 2.62
C ILE A 79 -22.33 -14.87 1.88
N GLN A 80 -21.82 -15.38 0.74
CA GLN A 80 -22.45 -16.48 0.00
C GLN A 80 -22.44 -17.81 0.78
N GLN A 81 -21.43 -18.06 1.60
CA GLN A 81 -21.27 -19.31 2.35
C GLN A 81 -22.12 -19.39 3.63
N ARG A 82 -23.01 -18.42 3.93
CA ARG A 82 -23.91 -18.38 5.11
C ARG A 82 -23.18 -18.49 6.47
N THR A 83 -21.87 -18.32 6.49
CA THR A 83 -21.07 -18.54 7.70
C THR A 83 -21.25 -17.42 8.73
N LEU A 84 -21.48 -16.18 8.28
CA LEU A 84 -21.76 -15.06 9.18
C LEU A 84 -23.10 -15.22 9.92
N ASP A 85 -24.17 -15.60 9.21
CA ASP A 85 -25.48 -15.84 9.83
C ASP A 85 -25.42 -17.00 10.84
N GLY A 86 -24.76 -18.11 10.48
CA GLY A 86 -24.61 -19.26 11.39
C GLY A 86 -23.76 -18.96 12.64
N ILE A 87 -22.72 -18.13 12.51
CA ILE A 87 -21.89 -17.70 13.65
C ILE A 87 -22.65 -16.68 14.52
N LEU A 88 -23.41 -15.77 13.93
CA LEU A 88 -24.28 -14.86 14.66
C LEU A 88 -25.35 -15.64 15.45
N ASP A 89 -25.94 -16.68 14.88
CA ASP A 89 -26.91 -17.53 15.57
C ASP A 89 -26.26 -18.29 16.75
N GLN A 90 -25.01 -18.74 16.59
CA GLN A 90 -24.23 -19.36 17.69
C GLN A 90 -23.88 -18.36 18.79
N LEU A 91 -23.45 -17.14 18.43
CA LEU A 91 -23.24 -16.05 19.40
C LEU A 91 -24.51 -15.76 20.19
N ASP A 92 -25.69 -15.90 19.56
CA ASP A 92 -26.96 -15.65 20.23
C ASP A 92 -27.38 -16.72 21.22
N ALA A 93 -27.07 -17.97 20.90
CA ALA A 93 -27.21 -19.06 21.85
C ALA A 93 -26.30 -18.85 23.06
N ILE A 94 -25.12 -18.25 22.88
CA ILE A 94 -24.18 -17.93 23.97
C ILE A 94 -24.65 -16.71 24.77
N HIS A 95 -25.17 -15.67 24.10
CA HIS A 95 -25.45 -14.37 24.72
C HIS A 95 -26.91 -14.13 25.13
N GLU A 96 -27.81 -15.12 24.96
CA GLU A 96 -29.23 -14.99 25.32
C GLU A 96 -29.87 -13.71 24.74
N THR A 97 -29.39 -13.30 23.56
CA THR A 97 -29.62 -11.99 22.93
C THR A 97 -31.10 -11.66 22.73
N LEU A 98 -31.92 -12.69 22.52
CA LEU A 98 -33.38 -12.60 22.38
C LEU A 98 -34.10 -12.12 23.66
N LYS A 99 -33.44 -12.15 24.82
CA LYS A 99 -33.96 -11.62 26.10
C LYS A 99 -33.54 -10.17 26.35
N HIS A 100 -32.67 -9.59 25.52
CA HIS A 100 -32.07 -8.28 25.73
C HIS A 100 -32.41 -7.31 24.58
N PRO A 101 -33.36 -6.36 24.78
CA PRO A 101 -33.83 -5.43 23.75
C PRO A 101 -32.70 -4.61 23.09
N LEU A 102 -31.64 -4.33 23.85
CA LEU A 102 -30.50 -3.53 23.42
C LEU A 102 -29.65 -4.28 22.38
N LEU A 103 -29.40 -5.57 22.59
CA LEU A 103 -28.64 -6.39 21.65
C LEU A 103 -29.46 -6.72 20.39
N THR A 104 -30.78 -6.84 20.54
CA THR A 104 -31.69 -6.96 19.38
C THR A 104 -31.61 -5.72 18.50
N GLN A 105 -31.61 -4.51 19.08
CA GLN A 105 -31.45 -3.28 18.30
C GLN A 105 -30.07 -3.17 17.63
N ALA A 106 -29.00 -3.61 18.31
CA ALA A 106 -27.67 -3.65 17.70
C ALA A 106 -27.68 -4.51 16.43
N ARG A 107 -28.29 -5.70 16.48
CA ARG A 107 -28.40 -6.61 15.33
C ARG A 107 -29.14 -6.03 14.15
N GLU A 108 -30.29 -5.42 14.40
CA GLU A 108 -31.08 -4.79 13.32
C GLU A 108 -30.28 -3.68 12.63
N LEU A 109 -29.52 -2.90 13.41
CA LEU A 109 -28.61 -1.89 12.86
C LEU A 109 -27.47 -2.51 12.06
N SER A 110 -26.82 -3.55 12.60
CA SER A 110 -25.76 -4.28 11.90
C SER A 110 -26.25 -4.85 10.57
N LYS A 111 -27.40 -5.53 10.57
CA LYS A 111 -28.03 -6.11 9.37
C LYS A 111 -28.34 -5.02 8.34
N ARG A 112 -28.95 -3.92 8.77
CA ARG A 112 -29.26 -2.78 7.89
C ARG A 112 -27.99 -2.15 7.31
N GLY A 113 -26.93 -2.04 8.11
CA GLY A 113 -25.61 -1.60 7.68
C GLY A 113 -25.01 -2.50 6.60
N MET A 114 -25.07 -3.82 6.78
CA MET A 114 -24.59 -4.80 5.81
C MET A 114 -25.40 -4.76 4.50
N GLU A 115 -26.73 -4.61 4.57
CA GLU A 115 -27.58 -4.44 3.38
C GLU A 115 -27.24 -3.16 2.60
N ARG A 116 -26.93 -2.06 3.30
CA ARG A 116 -26.47 -0.81 2.67
C ARG A 116 -25.09 -0.95 2.05
N LEU A 117 -24.18 -1.66 2.73
CA LEU A 117 -22.84 -1.95 2.22
C LEU A 117 -22.93 -2.74 0.91
N GLN A 118 -23.79 -3.76 0.84
CA GLN A 118 -24.02 -4.52 -0.40
C GLN A 118 -24.55 -3.68 -1.56
N ARG A 119 -25.23 -2.57 -1.27
CA ARG A 119 -25.73 -1.60 -2.26
C ARG A 119 -24.72 -0.51 -2.61
N GLY A 120 -23.53 -0.53 -1.98
CA GLY A 120 -22.50 0.49 -2.17
C GLY A 120 -22.76 1.81 -1.44
N LEU A 121 -23.74 1.87 -0.54
CA LEU A 121 -24.07 3.07 0.25
C LEU A 121 -23.12 3.17 1.46
N LEU A 122 -21.85 3.52 1.20
CA LEU A 122 -20.77 3.40 2.20
C LEU A 122 -20.97 4.30 3.42
N PRO A 123 -21.33 5.59 3.30
CA PRO A 123 -21.54 6.45 4.46
C PRO A 123 -22.71 5.98 5.34
N GLU A 124 -23.82 5.55 4.74
CA GLU A 124 -25.00 5.08 5.45
C GLU A 124 -24.81 3.70 6.08
N ALA A 125 -24.01 2.84 5.44
CA ALA A 125 -23.59 1.56 6.01
C ALA A 125 -22.71 1.81 7.24
N LEU A 126 -21.70 2.68 7.11
CA LEU A 126 -20.81 3.03 8.21
C LEU A 126 -21.58 3.62 9.40
N LYS A 127 -22.54 4.51 9.14
CA LYS A 127 -23.40 5.09 10.18
C LYS A 127 -24.14 4.02 10.97
N ASP A 128 -24.82 3.10 10.27
CA ASP A 128 -25.60 2.05 10.93
C ASP A 128 -24.70 1.09 11.73
N LEU A 129 -23.53 0.74 11.20
CA LEU A 129 -22.58 -0.12 11.89
C LEU A 129 -22.02 0.57 13.14
N LEU A 130 -21.72 1.88 13.08
CA LEU A 130 -21.30 2.65 14.26
C LEU A 130 -22.41 2.72 15.31
N GLU A 131 -23.66 2.96 14.91
CA GLU A 131 -24.82 2.94 15.83
C GLU A 131 -25.02 1.55 16.45
N SER A 132 -24.77 0.48 15.69
CA SER A 132 -24.75 -0.90 16.21
C SER A 132 -23.66 -1.08 17.26
N ALA A 133 -22.43 -0.62 16.97
CA ALA A 133 -21.30 -0.75 17.89
C ALA A 133 -21.50 0.03 19.20
N VAL A 134 -22.23 1.15 19.20
CA VAL A 134 -22.60 1.87 20.43
C VAL A 134 -23.51 1.01 21.32
N LYS A 135 -24.35 0.16 20.73
CA LYS A 135 -25.25 -0.74 21.46
C LYS A 135 -24.57 -2.04 21.85
N ASN A 136 -23.68 -2.57 21.02
CA ASN A 136 -22.92 -3.77 21.33
C ASN A 136 -21.44 -3.53 21.02
N GLU A 137 -20.73 -2.91 21.96
CA GLU A 137 -19.33 -2.52 21.75
C GLU A 137 -18.41 -3.73 21.53
N THR A 138 -18.74 -4.86 22.14
CA THR A 138 -17.95 -6.09 22.13
C THR A 138 -18.24 -6.99 20.92
N ASP A 139 -19.14 -6.58 20.01
CA ASP A 139 -19.40 -7.32 18.78
C ASP A 139 -18.19 -7.25 17.84
N PHE A 140 -17.35 -8.28 17.90
CA PHE A 140 -16.11 -8.32 17.11
C PHE A 140 -16.37 -8.31 15.60
N LEU A 141 -17.52 -8.83 15.13
CA LEU A 141 -17.85 -8.83 13.71
C LEU A 141 -18.22 -7.41 13.25
N VAL A 142 -19.03 -6.70 14.03
CA VAL A 142 -19.36 -5.29 13.73
C VAL A 142 -18.10 -4.44 13.74
N GLN A 143 -17.23 -4.60 14.75
CA GLN A 143 -15.95 -3.89 14.82
C GLN A 143 -15.05 -4.20 13.61
N LEU A 144 -15.02 -5.47 13.17
CA LEU A 144 -14.26 -5.89 11.99
C LEU A 144 -14.78 -5.21 10.72
N GLN A 145 -16.10 -5.17 10.53
CA GLN A 145 -16.71 -4.55 9.35
C GLN A 145 -16.51 -3.04 9.33
N ILE A 146 -16.66 -2.34 10.46
CA ILE A 146 -16.34 -0.90 10.58
C ILE A 146 -14.87 -0.66 10.21
N GLY A 147 -13.97 -1.48 10.77
CA GLY A 147 -12.54 -1.40 10.50
C GLY A 147 -12.19 -1.57 9.02
N LYS A 148 -12.78 -2.57 8.35
CA LYS A 148 -12.60 -2.82 6.91
C LYS A 148 -13.19 -1.69 6.07
N LEU A 149 -14.34 -1.14 6.46
CA LEU A 149 -14.98 -0.05 5.76
C LEU A 149 -14.15 1.24 5.84
N TYR A 150 -13.57 1.55 7.01
CA TYR A 150 -12.61 2.65 7.13
C TYR A 150 -11.27 2.39 6.41
N LEU A 151 -10.89 1.14 6.19
CA LEU A 151 -9.63 0.82 5.50
C LEU A 151 -9.77 0.87 3.98
N TYR A 152 -10.92 0.44 3.46
CA TYR A 152 -11.09 0.21 2.02
C TYR A 152 -12.35 0.82 1.41
N GLY A 153 -13.14 1.56 2.20
CA GLY A 153 -14.43 2.08 1.78
C GLY A 153 -14.29 3.25 0.82
N GLN A 154 -14.03 2.94 -0.44
CA GLN A 154 -14.01 3.90 -1.54
C GLN A 154 -14.76 3.31 -2.74
N ASN A 155 -15.61 4.13 -3.35
CA ASN A 155 -16.27 3.85 -4.61
C ASN A 155 -16.25 5.15 -5.47
N PRO A 156 -16.86 5.18 -6.67
CA PRO A 156 -16.86 6.40 -7.50
C PRO A 156 -17.55 7.62 -6.89
N THR A 157 -18.49 7.43 -5.96
CA THR A 157 -19.32 8.50 -5.37
C THR A 157 -18.95 8.84 -3.93
N ASP A 158 -18.35 7.91 -3.20
CA ASP A 158 -18.15 7.94 -1.76
C ASP A 158 -16.72 7.53 -1.40
N ASN A 159 -16.15 8.25 -0.44
CA ASN A 159 -14.89 7.89 0.19
C ASN A 159 -15.05 8.03 1.71
N VAL A 160 -14.97 6.90 2.41
CA VAL A 160 -15.04 6.81 3.86
C VAL A 160 -13.72 6.31 4.45
N ILE A 161 -12.62 6.34 3.69
CA ILE A 161 -11.31 5.90 4.18
C ILE A 161 -10.85 6.79 5.35
N ASN A 162 -10.48 6.16 6.45
CA ASN A 162 -9.91 6.79 7.64
C ASN A 162 -8.98 5.80 8.34
N LEU A 163 -7.69 5.83 8.02
CA LEU A 163 -6.73 4.83 8.50
C LEU A 163 -6.61 4.77 10.03
N PRO A 164 -6.56 5.90 10.78
CA PRO A 164 -6.54 5.84 12.24
C PRO A 164 -7.76 5.16 12.84
N SER A 165 -8.95 5.44 12.30
CA SER A 165 -10.20 4.80 12.74
C SER A 165 -10.23 3.32 12.35
N ALA A 166 -9.75 2.98 11.15
CA ALA A 166 -9.60 1.60 10.72
C ALA A 166 -8.75 0.80 11.71
N GLU A 167 -7.54 1.29 12.04
CA GLU A 167 -6.65 0.61 12.99
C GLU A 167 -7.34 0.40 14.34
N LYS A 168 -7.99 1.45 14.88
CA LYS A 168 -8.68 1.39 16.16
C LYS A 168 -9.74 0.28 16.17
N HIS A 169 -10.64 0.29 15.21
CA HIS A 169 -11.74 -0.68 15.13
C HIS A 169 -11.24 -2.10 14.85
N LEU A 170 -10.21 -2.27 14.03
CA LEU A 170 -9.60 -3.58 13.75
C LEU A 170 -8.89 -4.17 14.98
N ARG A 171 -8.21 -3.34 15.79
CA ARG A 171 -7.64 -3.79 17.06
C ARG A 171 -8.71 -4.18 18.08
N LEU A 172 -9.83 -3.46 18.12
CA LEU A 172 -10.98 -3.82 18.95
C LEU A 172 -11.56 -5.16 18.50
N ALA A 173 -11.78 -5.34 17.20
CA ALA A 173 -12.24 -6.60 16.63
C ALA A 173 -11.33 -7.76 17.01
N ALA A 174 -10.00 -7.61 16.87
CA ALA A 174 -9.04 -8.63 17.27
C ALA A 174 -9.12 -8.94 18.76
N ARG A 175 -9.20 -7.91 19.61
CA ARG A 175 -9.30 -8.07 21.06
C ARG A 175 -10.55 -8.85 21.46
N TYR A 176 -11.71 -8.47 20.94
CA TYR A 176 -12.98 -9.10 21.27
C TYR A 176 -13.10 -10.50 20.65
N ALA A 177 -12.66 -10.71 19.41
CA ALA A 177 -12.61 -12.05 18.83
C ALA A 177 -11.71 -12.98 19.65
N ASN A 178 -10.57 -12.48 20.16
CA ASN A 178 -9.67 -13.26 21.00
C ASN A 178 -10.30 -13.67 22.34
N SER A 179 -11.16 -12.84 22.95
CA SER A 179 -11.86 -13.22 24.18
C SER A 179 -12.90 -14.31 23.94
N GLU A 180 -13.45 -14.40 22.73
CA GLU A 180 -14.47 -15.40 22.37
C GLU A 180 -13.90 -16.76 21.95
N ILE A 181 -12.60 -16.88 21.64
CA ILE A 181 -12.00 -18.13 21.09
C ILE A 181 -12.30 -19.38 21.93
N GLN A 182 -12.37 -19.23 23.26
CA GLN A 182 -12.63 -20.36 24.15
C GLN A 182 -14.06 -20.92 24.00
N HIS A 183 -15.02 -20.07 23.64
CA HIS A 183 -16.43 -20.40 23.50
C HIS A 183 -16.84 -20.60 22.04
N LEU A 184 -16.17 -19.89 21.14
CA LEU A 184 -16.34 -19.92 19.70
C LEU A 184 -14.96 -20.04 19.04
N PRO A 185 -14.44 -21.26 18.82
CA PRO A 185 -13.13 -21.46 18.21
C PRO A 185 -12.97 -20.78 16.84
N ASP A 186 -14.05 -20.65 16.08
CA ASP A 186 -14.08 -19.95 14.79
C ASP A 186 -13.71 -18.45 14.90
N ALA A 187 -13.86 -17.86 16.09
CA ALA A 187 -13.43 -16.49 16.38
C ALA A 187 -11.92 -16.29 16.14
N ALA A 188 -11.11 -17.36 16.23
CA ALA A 188 -9.68 -17.30 15.95
C ALA A 188 -9.38 -16.84 14.51
N LYS A 189 -10.22 -17.22 13.55
CA LYS A 189 -10.08 -16.78 12.15
C LYS A 189 -10.30 -15.27 12.01
N PHE A 190 -11.33 -14.75 12.66
CA PHE A 190 -11.65 -13.33 12.63
C PHE A 190 -10.63 -12.50 13.42
N CYS A 191 -10.10 -13.05 14.51
CA CYS A 191 -8.99 -12.45 15.25
C CYS A 191 -7.76 -12.28 14.36
N GLY A 192 -7.35 -13.35 13.65
CA GLY A 192 -6.22 -13.30 12.72
C GLY A 192 -6.43 -12.31 11.58
N GLU A 193 -7.62 -12.29 10.98
CA GLU A 193 -7.99 -11.32 9.94
C GLU A 193 -7.95 -9.88 10.43
N ALA A 194 -8.49 -9.62 11.63
CA ALA A 194 -8.48 -8.30 12.23
C ALA A 194 -7.05 -7.79 12.45
N PHE A 195 -6.14 -8.64 12.92
CA PHE A 195 -4.72 -8.30 13.06
C PHE A 195 -4.04 -8.01 11.72
N LEU A 196 -4.31 -8.82 10.70
CA LEU A 196 -3.77 -8.60 9.35
C LEU A 196 -4.18 -7.21 8.83
N HIS A 197 -5.46 -6.89 8.89
CA HIS A 197 -5.95 -5.60 8.42
C HIS A 197 -5.46 -4.43 9.29
N ALA A 198 -5.33 -4.61 10.61
CA ALA A 198 -4.74 -3.59 11.47
C ALA A 198 -3.29 -3.29 11.06
N ALA A 199 -2.50 -4.31 10.74
CA ALA A 199 -1.13 -4.15 10.26
C ALA A 199 -1.07 -3.41 8.91
N ILE A 200 -2.00 -3.71 7.99
CA ILE A 200 -2.13 -2.98 6.72
C ILE A 200 -2.42 -1.50 6.97
N SER A 201 -3.35 -1.19 7.89
CA SER A 201 -3.63 0.21 8.26
C SER A 201 -2.42 0.92 8.85
N CYS A 202 -1.69 0.28 9.78
CA CYS A 202 -0.47 0.86 10.34
C CYS A 202 0.58 1.14 9.27
N TYR A 203 0.78 0.21 8.34
CA TYR A 203 1.72 0.37 7.23
C TYR A 203 1.32 1.53 6.32
N ALA A 204 0.04 1.61 5.94
CA ALA A 204 -0.49 2.69 5.10
C ALA A 204 -0.27 4.07 5.75
N GLN A 205 -0.56 4.20 7.05
CA GLN A 205 -0.32 5.43 7.81
C GLN A 205 1.17 5.80 7.86
N ALA A 206 2.06 4.82 8.02
CA ALA A 206 3.51 5.07 8.02
C ALA A 206 3.98 5.55 6.64
N ASN A 207 3.44 4.97 5.57
CA ASN A 207 3.74 5.37 4.20
C ASN A 207 3.26 6.80 3.90
N GLU A 208 2.03 7.16 4.28
CA GLU A 208 1.53 8.53 4.14
C GLU A 208 2.42 9.56 4.85
N LYS A 209 2.86 9.23 6.07
CA LYS A 209 3.78 10.09 6.84
C LYS A 209 5.16 10.20 6.20
N TRP A 210 5.64 9.15 5.55
CA TRP A 210 6.92 9.16 4.85
C TRP A 210 6.83 9.98 3.57
N LEU A 211 5.77 9.81 2.77
CA LEU A 211 5.52 10.60 1.57
C LEU A 211 5.38 12.09 1.91
N ALA A 212 4.60 12.42 2.94
CA ALA A 212 4.44 13.81 3.38
C ALA A 212 5.73 14.48 3.86
N LYS A 213 6.80 13.72 4.15
CA LYS A 213 8.09 14.26 4.59
C LYS A 213 9.15 14.35 3.48
N ASN A 214 8.97 13.64 2.37
CA ASN A 214 9.99 13.49 1.33
C ASN A 214 9.52 13.99 -0.05
N VAL A 215 8.36 14.63 -0.13
CA VAL A 215 7.79 15.22 -1.36
C VAL A 215 7.82 16.76 -1.32
N ASP A 216 8.47 17.36 -0.32
CA ASP A 216 8.86 18.78 -0.26
C ASP A 216 10.37 18.93 -0.53
#